data_AF-A0A0B4BX90-F1
#
_entry.id   AF-A0A0B4BX90-F1
#
_cell.length_a   1.000
_cell.length_b   1.000
_cell.length_c   1.000
_cell.angle_alpha   90.00
_cell.angle_beta   90.00
_cell.angle_gamma   90.00
#
_symmetry.space_group_name_H-M   'P 1'
#
loop_
_entity.id
_entity.type
_entity.pdbx_description
1 polymer ?
#
loop_
_entity_poly.entity_id
_entity_poly.type
_entity_poly.pdbx_seq_one_letter_code
_entity_poly.pdbx_strand_id
1 'polypeptide(L)'
;MTATVAGWIAYAAPRGDTVADDAASASALVRAQDYIDFHYANRFGGAVAVDQDVLDASVYEAAKSELATPGFWSKTYTPDQQKVLTEVKGIKWTVRGDASGTDAATPVSTKIESMLRPYLVPLVGAFAV
;
A
#
# COMPACT_ATOMS: atom_id res chain seq x y z
N MET A 1 6.39 -14.62 -1.37
CA MET A 1 5.44 -14.22 -0.32
C MET A 1 4.77 -15.46 0.22
N THR A 2 4.70 -15.60 1.54
CA THR A 2 4.24 -16.81 2.24
C THR A 2 3.06 -16.54 3.18
N ALA A 3 2.52 -15.32 3.14
CA ALA A 3 1.40 -14.88 3.95
C ALA A 3 0.20 -15.84 3.85
N THR A 4 -0.35 -16.22 5.01
CA THR A 4 -1.53 -17.08 5.14
C THR A 4 -2.53 -16.48 6.13
N VAL A 5 -3.79 -16.92 6.09
CA VAL A 5 -4.81 -16.47 7.07
C VAL A 5 -4.41 -16.86 8.50
N ALA A 6 -3.85 -18.07 8.69
CA ALA A 6 -3.32 -18.49 9.99
C ALA A 6 -2.17 -17.59 10.48
N GLY A 7 -1.25 -17.21 9.58
CA GLY A 7 -0.18 -16.25 9.87
C GLY A 7 -0.72 -14.86 10.20
N TRP A 8 -1.78 -14.43 9.52
CA TRP A 8 -2.46 -13.16 9.81
C TRP A 8 -3.08 -13.18 11.20
N ILE A 9 -3.79 -14.25 11.58
CA ILE A 9 -4.38 -14.41 12.92
C ILE A 9 -3.28 -14.32 13.99
N ALA A 10 -2.17 -15.05 13.80
CA ALA A 10 -1.04 -15.02 14.72
C ALA A 10 -0.39 -13.63 14.83
N TYR A 11 -0.32 -12.89 13.72
CA TYR A 11 0.19 -11.52 13.68
C TYR A 11 -0.76 -10.51 14.37
N ALA A 12 -2.07 -10.69 14.20
CA ALA A 12 -3.11 -9.80 14.71
C ALA A 12 -3.32 -9.94 16.23
N ALA A 13 -3.27 -11.17 16.75
CA ALA A 13 -3.50 -11.49 18.16
C ALA A 13 -2.68 -10.65 19.16
N PRO A 14 -1.34 -10.52 19.06
CA PRO A 14 -0.55 -9.69 19.99
C PRO A 14 -0.83 -8.19 19.87
N ARG A 15 -1.47 -7.75 18.78
CA ARG A 15 -1.88 -6.36 18.55
C ARG A 15 -3.30 -6.09 19.05
N GLY A 16 -3.99 -7.10 19.59
CA GLY A 16 -5.36 -7.02 20.10
C GLY A 16 -6.43 -7.09 19.01
N ASP A 17 -6.06 -7.42 17.77
CA ASP A 17 -6.99 -7.57 16.66
C ASP A 17 -7.46 -9.03 16.54
N THR A 18 -8.74 -9.22 16.24
CA THR A 18 -9.31 -10.55 15.95
C THR A 18 -9.57 -10.69 14.46
N VAL A 19 -9.05 -11.76 13.85
CA VAL A 19 -9.26 -12.11 12.44
C VAL A 19 -9.95 -13.45 12.40
N ALA A 20 -11.04 -13.56 11.62
CA ALA A 20 -11.74 -14.83 11.43
C ALA A 20 -11.00 -15.69 10.39
N ASP A 21 -10.93 -17.00 10.62
CA ASP A 21 -10.45 -17.96 9.61
C ASP A 21 -11.60 -18.33 8.67
N ASP A 22 -11.90 -17.44 7.73
CA ASP A 22 -13.02 -17.59 6.81
C ASP A 22 -12.68 -17.12 5.37
N ALA A 23 -13.64 -17.31 4.47
CA ALA A 23 -13.50 -16.96 3.06
C ALA A 23 -13.34 -15.44 2.82
N ALA A 24 -13.87 -14.60 3.72
CA ALA A 24 -13.75 -13.15 3.59
C ALA A 24 -12.32 -12.71 3.91
N SER A 25 -11.73 -13.23 4.99
CA SER A 25 -10.33 -13.04 5.33
C SER A 25 -9.39 -13.59 4.26
N ALA A 26 -9.68 -14.79 3.73
CA ALA A 26 -8.90 -15.37 2.64
C ALA A 26 -8.94 -14.50 1.37
N SER A 27 -10.12 -14.00 0.99
CA SER A 27 -10.27 -13.12 -0.18
C SER A 27 -9.61 -11.75 0.03
N ALA A 28 -9.68 -11.20 1.24
CA ALA A 28 -9.00 -9.95 1.59
C ALA A 28 -7.47 -10.11 1.54
N LEU A 29 -6.95 -11.26 1.97
CA LEU A 29 -5.52 -11.56 1.90
C LEU A 29 -5.02 -11.59 0.45
N VAL A 30 -5.77 -12.20 -0.47
CA VAL A 30 -5.40 -12.24 -1.91
C VAL A 30 -5.31 -10.83 -2.49
N ARG A 31 -6.33 -9.98 -2.26
CA ARG A 31 -6.31 -8.59 -2.76
C ARG A 31 -5.19 -7.75 -2.15
N ALA A 32 -4.85 -8.01 -0.89
CA ALA A 32 -3.73 -7.38 -0.22
C ALA A 32 -2.38 -7.84 -0.80
N GLN A 33 -2.23 -9.13 -1.12
CA GLN A 33 -1.05 -9.66 -1.80
C GLN A 33 -0.86 -8.98 -3.16
N ASP A 34 -1.93 -8.88 -3.97
CA ASP A 34 -1.89 -8.19 -5.25
C ASP A 34 -1.41 -6.74 -5.09
N TYR A 35 -1.93 -6.02 -4.09
CA TYR A 35 -1.50 -4.65 -3.80
C TYR A 35 0.00 -4.58 -3.46
N ILE A 36 0.50 -5.45 -2.58
CA ILE A 36 1.92 -5.45 -2.21
C ILE A 36 2.80 -5.83 -3.40
N ASP A 37 2.42 -6.84 -4.19
CA ASP A 37 3.20 -7.29 -5.35
C ASP A 37 3.29 -6.22 -6.44
N PHE A 38 2.17 -5.59 -6.80
CA PHE A 38 2.12 -4.62 -7.89
C PHE A 38 2.50 -3.19 -7.48
N HIS A 39 2.36 -2.83 -6.20
CA HIS A 39 2.71 -1.49 -5.73
C HIS A 39 4.10 -1.41 -5.11
N TYR A 40 4.57 -2.45 -4.43
CA TYR A 40 5.86 -2.39 -3.72
C TYR A 40 6.88 -3.39 -4.26
N ALA A 41 6.51 -4.66 -4.45
CA ALA A 41 7.50 -5.70 -4.74
C ALA A 41 8.21 -5.48 -6.08
N ASN A 42 7.50 -4.94 -7.07
CA ASN A 42 8.08 -4.52 -8.35
C ASN A 42 9.05 -3.33 -8.27
N ARG A 43 9.11 -2.63 -7.12
CA ARG A 43 9.99 -1.48 -6.86
C ARG A 43 11.11 -1.81 -5.86
N PHE A 44 11.21 -3.05 -5.40
CA PHE A 44 12.33 -3.48 -4.56
C PHE A 44 13.64 -3.48 -5.36
N GLY A 45 14.74 -3.12 -4.69
CA GLY A 45 16.05 -3.14 -5.32
C GLY A 45 16.47 -4.56 -5.69
N GLY A 46 16.92 -4.78 -6.92
CA GLY A 46 17.26 -6.14 -7.40
C GLY A 46 18.37 -6.86 -6.62
N ALA A 47 19.18 -6.12 -5.83
CA ALA A 47 20.20 -6.67 -4.95
C ALA A 47 19.78 -6.73 -3.46
N VAL A 48 18.55 -6.32 -3.15
CA VAL A 48 18.05 -6.27 -1.77
C VAL A 48 17.45 -7.61 -1.40
N ALA A 49 17.98 -8.22 -0.33
CA ALA A 49 17.33 -9.35 0.31
C ALA A 49 16.15 -8.83 1.15
N VAL A 50 14.93 -9.17 0.72
CA VAL A 50 13.71 -8.77 1.43
C VAL A 50 13.42 -9.75 2.55
N ASP A 51 13.31 -9.23 3.76
CA ASP A 51 12.87 -10.01 4.91
C ASP A 51 11.42 -10.46 4.69
N GLN A 52 11.20 -11.78 4.62
CA GLN A 52 9.88 -12.34 4.35
C GLN A 52 8.91 -12.09 5.51
N ASP A 53 9.38 -12.00 6.75
CA ASP A 53 8.50 -11.73 7.90
C ASP A 53 7.95 -10.30 7.83
N VAL A 54 8.77 -9.35 7.40
CA VAL A 54 8.35 -7.96 7.19
C VAL A 54 7.41 -7.84 5.99
N LEU A 55 7.70 -8.57 4.91
CA LEU A 55 6.85 -8.58 3.72
C LEU A 55 5.47 -9.19 4.04
N ASP A 56 5.41 -10.35 4.66
CA ASP A 56 4.16 -10.99 5.05
C ASP A 56 3.40 -10.13 6.07
N ALA A 57 4.09 -9.52 7.03
CA ALA A 57 3.47 -8.55 7.94
C ALA A 57 2.84 -7.34 7.21
N SER A 58 3.46 -6.87 6.12
CA SER A 58 2.92 -5.75 5.33
C SER A 58 1.63 -6.16 4.59
N VAL A 59 1.57 -7.42 4.13
CA VAL A 59 0.36 -8.00 3.54
C VAL A 59 -0.77 -8.06 4.57
N TYR A 60 -0.48 -8.47 5.81
CA TYR A 60 -1.49 -8.52 6.87
C TYR A 60 -2.08 -7.13 7.20
N GLU A 61 -1.26 -6.09 7.16
CA GLU A 61 -1.74 -4.71 7.31
C GLU A 61 -2.60 -4.26 6.12
N ALA A 62 -2.23 -4.64 4.89
CA ALA A 62 -3.05 -4.37 3.71
C ALA A 62 -4.37 -5.17 3.73
N ALA A 63 -4.34 -6.40 4.22
CA ALA A 63 -5.50 -7.29 4.33
C ALA A 63 -6.52 -6.76 5.33
N LYS A 64 -6.08 -6.10 6.40
CA LYS A 64 -6.96 -5.40 7.35
C LYS A 64 -7.82 -4.34 6.65
N SER A 65 -7.22 -3.53 5.77
CA SER A 65 -7.96 -2.54 4.98
C SER A 65 -8.94 -3.19 3.99
N GLU A 66 -8.52 -4.28 3.32
CA GLU A 66 -9.37 -5.01 2.37
C GLU A 66 -10.54 -5.76 3.02
N LEU A 67 -10.36 -6.23 4.26
CA LEU A 67 -11.43 -6.87 5.02
C LEU A 67 -12.44 -5.83 5.51
N ALA A 68 -11.97 -4.67 5.95
CA ALA A 68 -12.83 -3.56 6.37
C ALA A 68 -13.57 -2.93 5.18
N THR A 69 -12.95 -2.88 4.00
CA THR A 69 -13.53 -2.31 2.79
C THR A 69 -13.04 -3.10 1.56
N PRO A 70 -13.81 -4.10 1.10
CA PRO A 70 -13.43 -4.86 -0.08
C PRO A 70 -13.22 -3.98 -1.32
N GLY A 71 -12.07 -4.15 -1.98
CA GLY A 71 -11.67 -3.36 -3.15
C GLY A 71 -11.06 -2.00 -2.79
N PHE A 72 -10.59 -1.83 -1.54
CA PHE A 72 -9.94 -0.61 -1.09
C PHE A 72 -8.72 -0.25 -1.95
N TRP A 73 -7.85 -1.21 -2.26
CA TRP A 73 -6.63 -0.98 -3.04
C TRP A 73 -6.86 -0.98 -4.55
N SER A 74 -7.96 -1.57 -5.03
CA SER A 74 -8.26 -1.75 -6.45
C SER A 74 -9.29 -0.75 -6.99
N LYS A 75 -9.55 0.32 -6.26
CA LYS A 75 -10.57 1.31 -6.65
C LYS A 75 -10.11 2.06 -7.89
N THR A 76 -10.90 1.99 -8.96
CA THR A 76 -10.66 2.75 -10.18
C THR A 76 -11.26 4.14 -10.08
N TYR A 77 -10.63 5.09 -10.76
CA TYR A 77 -11.11 6.45 -10.92
C TYR A 77 -11.08 6.83 -12.39
N THR A 78 -11.98 7.72 -12.80
CA THR A 78 -11.83 8.43 -14.06
C THR A 78 -10.93 9.66 -13.82
N PRO A 79 -10.08 10.07 -14.77
CA PRO A 79 -9.21 11.24 -14.58
C PRO A 79 -9.98 12.51 -14.20
N ASP A 80 -11.23 12.64 -14.64
CA ASP A 80 -12.12 13.76 -14.31
C ASP A 80 -12.43 13.86 -12.80
N GLN A 81 -12.38 12.74 -12.06
CA GLN A 81 -12.58 12.71 -10.61
C GLN A 81 -11.36 13.22 -9.82
N GLN A 82 -10.20 13.38 -10.46
CA GLN A 82 -8.97 13.92 -9.85
C GLN A 82 -8.82 15.44 -10.03
N LYS A 83 -9.87 16.16 -10.42
CA LYS A 83 -9.82 17.61 -10.62
C LYS A 83 -9.37 18.32 -9.34
N VAL A 84 -8.25 19.03 -9.44
CA VAL A 84 -7.73 19.90 -8.39
C VAL A 84 -8.29 21.31 -8.59
N LEU A 85 -8.83 21.91 -7.53
CA LEU A 85 -9.14 23.33 -7.47
C LEU A 85 -7.82 24.11 -7.47
N THR A 86 -7.40 24.61 -8.63
CA THR A 86 -6.07 25.22 -8.80
C THR A 86 -5.95 26.61 -8.18
N GLU A 87 -7.08 27.31 -7.97
CA GLU A 87 -7.12 28.59 -7.29
C GLU A 87 -8.50 28.87 -6.68
N VAL A 88 -8.51 29.34 -5.44
CA VAL A 88 -9.58 30.19 -4.89
C VAL A 88 -8.88 31.46 -4.46
N LYS A 89 -9.23 32.61 -5.05
CA LYS A 89 -8.55 33.90 -4.80
C LYS A 89 -8.34 34.12 -3.30
N GLY A 90 -7.08 34.13 -2.86
CA GLY A 90 -6.68 34.42 -1.48
C GLY A 90 -5.89 33.31 -0.77
N ILE A 91 -6.01 32.04 -1.18
CA ILE A 91 -5.25 30.92 -0.58
C ILE A 91 -4.62 30.08 -1.70
N LYS A 92 -3.29 29.94 -1.67
CA LYS A 92 -2.52 29.11 -2.61
C LYS A 92 -1.85 27.98 -1.86
N TRP A 93 -2.00 26.75 -2.35
CA TRP A 93 -1.31 25.57 -1.82
C TRP A 93 -0.40 24.99 -2.89
N THR A 94 0.79 24.56 -2.50
CA THR A 94 1.68 23.76 -3.36
C THR A 94 1.51 22.30 -2.97
N VAL A 95 1.10 21.46 -3.93
CA VAL A 95 1.07 20.02 -3.70
C VAL A 95 2.51 19.53 -3.56
N ARG A 96 2.80 18.72 -2.53
CA ARG A 96 4.07 18.00 -2.42
C ARG A 96 3.95 16.67 -3.16
N GLY A 97 4.88 16.38 -4.06
CA GLY A 97 4.85 15.20 -4.92
C GLY A 97 4.23 15.47 -6.30
N ASP A 98 4.07 14.41 -7.10
CA ASP A 98 3.46 14.49 -8.43
C ASP A 98 1.97 14.11 -8.34
N ALA A 99 1.11 15.13 -8.29
CA ALA A 99 -0.35 14.96 -8.26
C ALA A 99 -0.94 14.47 -9.60
N SER A 100 -0.13 14.43 -10.66
CA SER A 100 -0.56 14.07 -12.01
C SER A 100 -0.11 12.67 -12.45
N GLY A 101 0.69 11.99 -11.63
CA GLY A 101 1.15 10.63 -11.90
C GLY A 101 0.02 9.59 -11.86
N THR A 102 0.20 8.48 -12.58
CA THR A 102 -0.76 7.36 -12.62
C THR A 102 -1.03 6.73 -11.24
N ASP A 103 -0.06 6.83 -10.33
CA ASP A 103 -0.16 6.35 -8.95
C ASP A 103 -0.72 7.41 -7.98
N ALA A 104 -1.01 8.64 -8.43
CA ALA A 104 -1.36 9.76 -7.54
C ALA A 104 -2.69 9.56 -6.77
N ALA A 105 -3.57 8.69 -7.26
CA ALA A 105 -4.79 8.30 -6.55
C ALA A 105 -4.74 6.89 -5.96
N THR A 106 -3.61 6.18 -6.05
CA THR A 106 -3.43 4.92 -5.35
C THR A 106 -3.40 5.20 -3.85
N PRO A 107 -4.24 4.52 -3.04
CA PRO A 107 -4.20 4.70 -1.59
C PRO A 107 -2.83 4.28 -1.02
N VAL A 108 -2.36 5.00 0.00
CA VAL A 108 -1.08 4.73 0.67
C VAL A 108 -1.29 4.55 2.17
N SER A 109 -0.67 3.53 2.76
CA SER A 109 -0.63 3.32 4.21
C SER A 109 0.75 3.69 4.75
N THR A 110 0.80 4.68 5.65
CA THR A 110 2.07 5.15 6.26
C THR A 110 2.81 4.05 7.03
N LYS A 111 2.08 3.06 7.55
CA LYS A 111 2.65 1.90 8.24
C LYS A 111 3.31 0.93 7.26
N ILE A 112 2.62 0.58 6.18
CA ILE A 112 3.16 -0.29 5.12
C ILE A 112 4.37 0.36 4.47
N GLU A 113 4.29 1.66 4.17
CA GLU A 113 5.43 2.47 3.72
C GLU A 113 6.61 2.34 4.67
N SER A 114 6.40 2.54 5.97
CA SER A 114 7.49 2.47 6.95
C SER A 114 8.12 1.08 7.04
N MET A 115 7.33 0.02 6.86
CA MET A 115 7.80 -1.37 6.87
C MET A 115 8.63 -1.71 5.64
N LEU A 116 8.20 -1.25 4.46
CA LEU A 116 8.82 -1.64 3.18
C LEU A 116 9.86 -0.65 2.69
N ARG A 117 9.89 0.58 3.22
CA ARG A 117 10.87 1.63 2.87
C ARG A 117 12.32 1.16 2.82
N PRO A 118 12.83 0.32 3.74
CA PRO A 118 14.21 -0.17 3.68
C PRO A 118 14.53 -0.97 2.41
N TYR A 119 13.52 -1.54 1.74
CA TYR A 119 13.69 -2.39 0.56
C TYR A 119 13.45 -1.67 -0.76
N LEU A 120 12.80 -0.50 -0.71
CA LEU A 120 12.53 0.32 -1.88
C LEU A 120 13.84 0.94 -2.38
N VAL A 121 14.03 0.90 -3.70
CA VAL A 121 15.11 1.69 -4.31
C VAL A 121 14.79 3.16 -4.02
N PRO A 122 15.66 3.94 -3.36
CA PRO A 122 15.49 5.37 -3.37
C PRO A 122 15.50 5.79 -4.83
N LEU A 123 14.44 6.43 -5.31
CA LEU A 123 14.51 7.23 -6.53
C LEU A 123 15.55 8.31 -6.24
N VAL A 124 16.83 7.98 -6.40
CA VAL A 124 17.92 8.94 -6.47
C VAL A 124 17.54 9.79 -7.66
N GLY A 125 17.11 11.01 -7.38
CA GLY A 125 16.63 11.93 -8.38
C GLY A 125 17.61 11.96 -9.54
N ALA A 126 17.09 11.89 -10.75
CA ALA A 126 17.63 12.69 -11.82
C ALA A 126 17.68 14.12 -11.28
N PHE A 127 18.80 14.52 -10.70
CA PHE A 127 19.11 15.92 -10.50
C PHE A 127 19.17 16.49 -11.92
N ALA A 128 18.13 17.23 -12.29
CA ALA A 128 18.21 18.14 -13.42
C ALA A 128 19.30 19.16 -13.08
N VAL A 129 20.45 19.03 -13.74
CA VAL A 129 21.44 20.10 -13.88
C VAL A 129 21.09 20.88 -15.14
#